data_AF-A0A1F9WU17-F1
#
_entry.id   AF-A0A1F9WU17-F1
#
_cell.length_a   1.000
_cell.length_b   1.000
_cell.length_c   1.000
_cell.angle_alpha   90.00
_cell.angle_beta   90.00
_cell.angle_gamma   90.00
#
_symmetry.space_group_name_H-M   'P 1'
#
loop_
_entity.id
_entity.type
_entity.pdbx_description
1 polymer ?
#
loop_
_entity_poly.entity_id
_entity_poly.type
_entity_poly.pdbx_seq_one_letter_code
_entity_poly.pdbx_strand_id
1 'polypeptide(L)'
;MDCNKIRELLLTDYVDNELTRSLNADVDSHLAACPQCAEFLKKVKSAATAPFEHAPRATPPPEIWNRIQSSLGTTAPAHLPRRHWLSATHRIRMVAFSLSAAAMLLVSFLYFSDRRDSVVSDPVLVAAASYDWQADIEGNGFGTAVEEYLLN
;
A
#
# COMPACT_ATOMS: atom_id res chain seq x y z
N MET A 1 -13.27 -2.66 6.52
CA MET A 1 -13.15 -3.01 5.08
C MET A 1 -13.96 -2.03 4.25
N ASP A 2 -13.55 -1.79 3.00
CA ASP A 2 -14.33 -0.98 2.06
C ASP A 2 -15.53 -1.75 1.49
N CYS A 3 -16.55 -1.02 1.04
CA CYS A 3 -17.79 -1.62 0.54
C CYS A 3 -17.59 -2.43 -0.75
N ASN A 4 -16.60 -2.09 -1.58
CA ASN A 4 -16.41 -2.77 -2.87
C ASN A 4 -15.89 -4.18 -2.66
N LYS A 5 -14.88 -4.34 -1.81
CA LYS A 5 -14.35 -5.64 -1.42
C LYS A 5 -15.40 -6.50 -0.73
N ILE A 6 -16.23 -5.89 0.13
CA ILE A 6 -17.34 -6.61 0.75
C ILE A 6 -18.31 -7.12 -0.32
N ARG A 7 -18.75 -6.28 -1.25
CA ARG A 7 -19.68 -6.70 -2.33
C ARG A 7 -19.11 -7.83 -3.19
N GLU A 8 -17.81 -7.82 -3.47
CA GLU A 8 -17.14 -8.92 -4.17
C GLU A 8 -17.24 -10.22 -3.38
N LEU A 9 -16.87 -10.21 -2.09
CA LEU A 9 -16.99 -11.39 -1.23
C LEU A 9 -18.44 -11.86 -1.06
N LEU A 10 -19.41 -10.94 -1.04
CA LEU A 10 -20.84 -11.29 -0.97
C LEU A 10 -21.33 -12.01 -2.22
N LEU A 11 -20.75 -11.74 -3.40
CA LEU A 11 -21.11 -12.39 -4.66
C LEU A 11 -20.48 -13.78 -4.83
N THR A 12 -19.38 -14.05 -4.14
CA THR A 12 -18.65 -15.31 -4.25
C THR A 12 -18.69 -16.07 -2.93
N ASP A 13 -17.66 -15.89 -2.10
CA ASP A 13 -17.27 -16.85 -1.06
C ASP A 13 -18.21 -16.79 0.15
N TYR A 14 -18.83 -15.64 0.42
CA TYR A 14 -19.67 -15.45 1.61
C TYR A 14 -20.98 -16.26 1.52
N VAL A 15 -21.66 -16.23 0.37
CA VAL A 15 -22.93 -16.95 0.19
C VAL A 15 -22.73 -18.46 0.09
N ASP A 16 -21.56 -18.87 -0.39
CA ASP A 16 -21.16 -20.28 -0.50
C ASP A 16 -20.57 -20.85 0.81
N ASN A 17 -20.38 -20.00 1.84
CA ASN A 17 -19.71 -20.32 3.11
C ASN A 17 -18.23 -20.76 2.98
N GLU A 18 -17.53 -20.24 1.98
CA GLU A 18 -16.12 -20.56 1.69
C GLU A 18 -15.12 -19.59 2.36
N LEU A 19 -15.62 -18.59 3.09
CA LEU A 19 -14.77 -17.65 3.83
C LEU A 19 -14.13 -18.29 5.07
N THR A 20 -12.88 -17.90 5.34
CA THR A 20 -12.25 -18.19 6.64
C THR A 20 -13.00 -17.51 7.79
N ARG A 21 -12.92 -18.08 9.00
CA ARG A 21 -13.62 -17.54 10.18
C ARG A 21 -13.31 -16.05 10.44
N SER A 22 -12.06 -15.63 10.28
CA SER A 22 -11.67 -14.23 10.51
C SER A 22 -12.31 -13.29 9.48
N LEU A 23 -12.28 -13.68 8.20
CA LEU A 23 -12.82 -12.85 7.13
C LEU A 23 -14.35 -12.81 7.18
N ASN A 24 -14.99 -13.91 7.58
CA ASN A 24 -16.42 -13.95 7.81
C ASN A 24 -16.83 -12.96 8.91
N ALA A 25 -16.11 -12.93 10.05
CA ALA A 25 -16.37 -11.96 11.11
C ALA A 25 -16.18 -10.49 10.66
N ASP A 26 -15.18 -10.22 9.81
CA ASP A 26 -14.98 -8.88 9.24
C ASP A 26 -16.14 -8.47 8.31
N VAL A 27 -16.65 -9.41 7.51
CA VAL A 27 -17.81 -9.19 6.64
C VAL A 27 -19.07 -8.95 7.48
N ASP A 28 -19.33 -9.78 8.48
CA ASP A 28 -20.47 -9.64 9.39
C ASP A 28 -20.46 -8.30 10.12
N SER A 29 -19.30 -7.88 10.63
CA SER A 29 -19.11 -6.58 11.26
C SER A 29 -19.44 -5.43 10.31
N HIS A 30 -18.99 -5.52 9.05
CA HIS A 30 -19.32 -4.52 8.05
C HIS A 30 -20.82 -4.52 7.70
N LEU A 31 -21.46 -5.68 7.57
CA LEU A 31 -22.88 -5.79 7.27
C LEU A 31 -23.75 -5.20 8.40
N ALA A 32 -23.32 -5.33 9.66
CA ALA A 32 -23.99 -4.72 10.79
C ALA A 32 -23.91 -3.17 10.75
N ALA A 33 -22.79 -2.62 10.26
CA ALA A 33 -22.56 -1.18 10.21
C ALA A 33 -23.01 -0.50 8.89
N CYS A 34 -23.15 -1.24 7.80
CA CYS A 34 -23.39 -0.71 6.46
C CYS A 34 -24.72 -1.19 5.86
N PRO A 35 -25.80 -0.37 5.92
CA PRO A 35 -27.11 -0.74 5.40
C PRO A 35 -27.11 -1.06 3.90
N GLN A 36 -26.27 -0.38 3.11
CA GLN A 36 -26.18 -0.60 1.67
C GLN A 36 -25.64 -1.99 1.32
N CYS A 37 -24.63 -2.46 2.06
CA CYS A 37 -24.08 -3.80 1.85
C CYS A 37 -25.04 -4.88 2.38
N ALA A 38 -25.77 -4.61 3.46
CA ALA A 38 -26.82 -5.49 3.93
C ALA A 38 -27.97 -5.64 2.92
N GLU A 39 -28.40 -4.54 2.29
CA GLU A 39 -29.40 -4.58 1.21
C GLU A 39 -28.87 -5.31 -0.03
N PHE A 40 -27.61 -5.08 -0.39
CA PHE A 40 -26.96 -5.80 -1.48
C PHE A 40 -26.94 -7.31 -1.23
N LEU A 41 -26.57 -7.76 -0.02
CA LEU A 41 -26.62 -9.18 0.35
C LEU A 41 -28.02 -9.77 0.18
N LYS A 42 -29.08 -9.04 0.55
CA LYS A 42 -30.46 -9.51 0.32
C LYS A 42 -30.74 -9.75 -1.16
N LYS A 43 -30.29 -8.83 -2.04
CA LYS A 43 -30.43 -8.97 -3.50
C LYS A 43 -29.65 -10.18 -4.02
N VAL A 44 -28.40 -10.35 -3.57
CA VAL A 44 -27.58 -11.52 -3.95
C VAL A 44 -28.27 -12.82 -3.53
N LYS A 45 -28.71 -12.95 -2.28
CA LYS A 45 -29.42 -14.15 -1.80
C LYS A 45 -30.70 -14.42 -2.61
N SER A 46 -31.48 -13.38 -2.88
CA SER A 46 -32.72 -13.52 -3.65
C SER A 46 -32.50 -14.03 -5.09
N ALA A 47 -31.36 -13.69 -5.70
CA ALA A 47 -31.05 -14.07 -7.07
C ALA A 47 -30.25 -15.38 -7.16
N ALA A 48 -29.29 -15.59 -6.25
CA ALA A 48 -28.30 -16.66 -6.36
C ALA A 48 -28.67 -17.91 -5.54
N THR A 49 -29.27 -17.76 -4.35
CA THR A 49 -29.52 -18.90 -3.44
C THR A 49 -30.99 -19.27 -3.34
N ALA A 50 -31.87 -18.27 -3.16
CA ALA A 50 -33.31 -18.48 -2.93
C ALA A 50 -34.00 -19.34 -4.00
N PRO A 51 -33.70 -19.21 -5.32
CA PRO A 51 -34.32 -20.06 -6.34
C PRO A 51 -34.00 -21.56 -6.18
N PHE A 52 -32.88 -21.89 -5.53
CA PHE A 52 -32.39 -23.26 -5.39
C PHE A 52 -32.69 -23.88 -4.02
N GLU A 53 -33.13 -23.10 -3.02
CA GLU A 53 -33.43 -23.60 -1.66
C GLU A 53 -34.44 -24.76 -1.65
N HIS A 54 -35.40 -24.72 -2.58
CA HIS A 54 -36.45 -25.73 -2.73
C HIS A 54 -36.35 -26.50 -4.05
N ALA A 55 -35.22 -26.39 -4.76
CA ALA A 55 -35.05 -27.10 -6.02
C ALA A 55 -35.05 -28.62 -5.76
N PRO A 56 -35.76 -29.40 -6.60
CA PRO A 56 -35.75 -30.85 -6.47
C PRO A 56 -34.33 -31.37 -6.66
N ARG A 57 -33.86 -32.22 -5.75
CA ARG A 57 -32.56 -32.88 -5.92
C ARG A 57 -32.66 -33.85 -7.09
N ALA A 58 -31.92 -33.58 -8.15
CA ALA A 58 -31.74 -34.52 -9.23
C ALA A 58 -30.96 -35.75 -8.70
N THR A 59 -31.46 -36.95 -8.99
CA THR A 59 -30.68 -38.19 -8.78
C THR A 59 -30.00 -38.51 -10.10
N PRO A 60 -28.69 -38.24 -10.25
CA PRO A 60 -27.99 -38.56 -11.48
C PRO A 60 -27.88 -40.08 -11.67
N PRO A 61 -27.83 -40.58 -12.93
CA PRO A 61 -27.61 -42.00 -13.21
C PRO A 61 -26.30 -42.51 -12.60
N PRO A 62 -26.23 -43.77 -12.13
CA PRO A 62 -25.05 -44.32 -11.45
C PRO A 62 -23.80 -44.32 -12.33
N GLU A 63 -23.95 -44.38 -13.65
CA GLU A 63 -22.84 -44.32 -14.61
C GLU A 63 -22.06 -43.00 -14.51
N ILE A 64 -22.74 -41.91 -14.16
CA ILE A 64 -22.12 -40.59 -13.96
C ILE A 64 -21.22 -40.61 -12.73
N TRP A 65 -21.70 -41.15 -11.62
CA TRP A 65 -20.90 -41.28 -10.40
C TRP A 65 -19.68 -42.18 -10.59
N ASN A 66 -19.87 -43.32 -11.27
CA ASN A 66 -18.78 -44.24 -11.60
C ASN A 66 -17.69 -43.54 -12.44
N ARG A 67 -18.10 -42.73 -13.42
CA ARG A 67 -17.18 -41.96 -14.26
C ARG A 67 -16.41 -40.91 -13.44
N ILE A 68 -17.08 -40.16 -12.58
CA ILE A 68 -16.45 -39.18 -11.69
C ILE A 68 -15.41 -39.88 -10.80
N GLN A 69 -15.79 -40.99 -10.14
CA GLN A 69 -14.90 -41.73 -9.25
C GLN A 69 -13.66 -42.26 -9.98
N SER A 70 -13.83 -42.81 -11.18
CA SER A 70 -12.70 -43.28 -12.00
C SER A 70 -11.74 -42.15 -12.40
N SER A 71 -12.25 -40.94 -12.60
CA SER A 71 -11.45 -39.77 -12.99
C SER A 71 -10.66 -39.19 -11.81
N LEU A 72 -11.19 -39.25 -10.60
CA LEU A 72 -10.50 -38.80 -9.38
C LEU A 72 -9.24 -39.63 -9.08
N GLY A 73 -9.24 -40.94 -9.38
CA GLY A 73 -8.06 -41.81 -9.22
C GLY A 73 -6.98 -41.65 -10.29
N THR A 74 -7.32 -41.04 -11.44
CA THR A 74 -6.41 -40.90 -12.60
C THR A 74 -5.74 -39.53 -12.64
N THR A 75 -6.26 -38.56 -11.89
CA THR A 75 -5.69 -37.20 -11.85
C THR A 75 -4.50 -37.21 -10.88
N ALA A 76 -3.31 -37.55 -11.38
CA ALA A 76 -2.07 -37.16 -10.73
C ALA A 76 -2.17 -35.67 -10.36
N PRO A 77 -1.75 -35.24 -9.15
CA PRO A 77 -1.98 -33.87 -8.70
C PRO A 77 -1.47 -32.92 -9.76
N ALA A 78 -2.37 -32.10 -10.30
CA ALA A 78 -1.98 -31.01 -11.19
C ALA A 78 -1.00 -30.16 -10.38
N HIS A 79 0.28 -30.31 -10.67
CA HIS A 79 1.34 -29.50 -10.09
C HIS A 79 1.09 -28.08 -10.59
N LEU A 80 0.26 -27.31 -9.88
CA LEU A 80 0.17 -25.88 -10.09
C LEU A 80 1.59 -25.36 -9.97
N PRO A 81 2.15 -24.75 -11.02
CA PRO A 81 3.52 -24.23 -10.96
C PRO A 81 3.52 -23.15 -9.88
N ARG A 82 4.02 -23.53 -8.70
CA ARG A 82 4.21 -22.66 -7.55
C ARG A 82 5.15 -21.56 -8.05
N ARG A 83 4.60 -20.38 -8.37
CA ARG A 83 5.30 -19.22 -8.94
C ARG A 83 6.29 -18.64 -7.93
N HIS A 84 7.35 -19.39 -7.61
CA HIS A 84 8.42 -19.02 -6.66
C HIS A 84 9.44 -18.05 -7.26
N TRP A 85 9.46 -17.90 -8.58
CA TRP A 85 10.50 -17.15 -9.29
C TRP A 85 10.45 -15.62 -9.10
N LEU A 86 9.34 -15.06 -8.60
CA LEU A 86 9.23 -13.61 -8.35
C LEU A 86 9.64 -13.21 -6.92
N SER A 87 9.81 -14.17 -6.01
CA SER A 87 10.13 -13.87 -4.61
C SER A 87 11.64 -13.82 -4.33
N ALA A 88 12.46 -14.51 -5.14
CA ALA A 88 13.90 -14.58 -4.94
C ALA A 88 14.65 -13.36 -5.52
N THR A 89 14.22 -12.85 -6.68
CA THR A 89 14.91 -11.74 -7.37
C THR A 89 14.59 -10.37 -6.78
N HIS A 90 13.41 -10.20 -6.16
CA HIS A 90 13.04 -8.94 -5.49
C HIS A 90 13.80 -8.72 -4.17
N ARG A 91 14.15 -9.79 -3.44
CA ARG A 91 14.96 -9.67 -2.21
C ARG A 91 16.41 -9.30 -2.50
N ILE A 92 16.99 -9.83 -3.59
CA ILE A 92 18.37 -9.52 -4.01
C ILE A 92 18.47 -8.09 -4.58
N ARG A 93 17.46 -7.62 -5.33
CA ARG A 93 17.42 -6.22 -5.83
C ARG A 93 17.28 -5.19 -4.71
N MET A 94 16.60 -5.48 -3.59
CA MET A 94 16.47 -4.53 -2.48
C MET A 94 17.76 -4.32 -1.66
N VAL A 95 18.60 -5.35 -1.51
CA VAL A 95 19.85 -5.22 -0.72
C VAL A 95 20.90 -4.40 -1.49
N ALA A 96 21.00 -4.57 -2.81
CA ALA A 96 22.00 -3.89 -3.63
C ALA A 96 21.85 -2.35 -3.65
N PHE A 97 20.62 -1.81 -3.62
CA PHE A 97 20.40 -0.36 -3.60
C PHE A 97 20.73 0.30 -2.25
N SER A 98 20.70 -0.45 -1.14
CA SER A 98 20.96 0.11 0.20
C SER A 98 22.44 0.43 0.47
N LEU A 99 23.36 -0.39 -0.07
CA LEU A 99 24.80 -0.23 0.15
C LEU A 99 25.39 0.98 -0.57
N SER A 100 24.93 1.28 -1.79
CA SER A 100 25.44 2.42 -2.57
C SER A 100 25.01 3.77 -1.96
N ALA A 101 23.79 3.87 -1.43
CA ALA A 101 23.31 5.09 -0.77
C ALA A 101 24.07 5.38 0.53
N ALA A 102 24.34 4.34 1.34
CA ALA A 102 25.13 4.48 2.56
C ALA A 102 26.57 4.92 2.26
N ALA A 103 27.22 4.35 1.25
CA ALA A 103 28.57 4.75 0.84
C ALA A 103 28.64 6.20 0.33
N MET A 104 27.65 6.64 -0.45
CA MET A 104 27.59 8.03 -0.93
C MET A 104 27.39 9.02 0.23
N LEU A 105 26.53 8.72 1.19
CA LEU A 105 26.34 9.55 2.38
C LEU A 105 27.60 9.61 3.25
N LEU A 106 28.31 8.48 3.40
CA LEU A 106 29.54 8.41 4.19
C LEU A 106 30.68 9.20 3.54
N VAL A 107 30.86 9.07 2.21
CA VAL A 107 31.84 9.87 1.45
C VAL A 107 31.48 11.37 1.51
N SER A 108 30.20 11.73 1.35
CA SER A 108 29.75 13.10 1.47
C SER A 108 29.99 13.67 2.87
N PHE A 109 29.79 12.86 3.92
CA PHE A 109 30.03 13.27 5.30
C PHE A 109 31.51 13.50 5.58
N LEU A 110 32.38 12.58 5.14
CA LEU A 110 33.84 12.72 5.28
C LEU A 110 34.38 13.93 4.51
N TYR A 111 33.87 14.18 3.32
CA TYR A 111 34.25 15.35 2.52
C TYR A 111 33.78 16.67 3.19
N PHE A 112 32.61 16.65 3.82
CA PHE A 112 32.09 17.82 4.53
C PHE A 112 32.81 18.07 5.86
N SER A 113 33.23 17.02 6.59
CA SER A 113 34.01 17.18 7.82
C SER A 113 35.40 17.73 7.55
N ASP A 114 36.08 17.28 6.50
CA ASP A 114 37.42 17.75 6.10
C ASP A 114 37.40 19.24 5.71
N ARG A 115 36.35 19.69 5.00
CA ARG A 115 36.15 21.12 4.73
C ARG A 115 35.81 21.94 5.96
N ARG A 116 35.17 21.35 6.98
CA ARG A 116 34.80 22.09 8.20
C ARG A 116 36.03 22.54 8.98
N ASP A 117 37.08 21.71 9.00
CA ASP A 117 38.36 22.09 9.60
C ASP A 117 39.10 23.16 8.78
N SER A 118 38.85 23.20 7.46
CA SER A 118 39.44 24.17 6.54
C SER A 118 38.77 25.56 6.60
N VAL A 119 37.50 25.67 7.02
CA VAL A 119 36.71 26.93 6.99
C VAL A 119 36.84 27.76 8.27
N VAL A 120 37.38 27.20 9.36
CA VAL A 120 37.40 27.88 10.68
C VAL A 120 38.73 28.59 11.00
N SER A 121 39.74 28.51 10.13
CA SER A 121 41.10 28.94 10.50
C SER A 121 41.61 30.22 9.83
N ASP A 122 40.75 31.04 9.18
CA ASP A 122 41.20 32.32 8.63
C ASP A 122 40.77 33.51 9.51
N PRO A 123 41.61 33.95 10.48
CA PRO A 123 41.29 35.04 11.38
C PRO A 123 41.06 36.38 10.66
N VAL A 124 41.55 36.51 9.40
CA VAL A 124 41.36 37.72 8.59
C VAL A 124 39.92 37.86 8.11
N LEU A 125 39.26 36.75 7.76
CA LEU A 125 37.88 36.76 7.26
C LEU A 125 36.85 37.04 8.36
N VAL A 126 37.11 36.52 9.57
CA VAL A 126 36.25 36.74 10.76
C VAL A 126 36.36 38.20 11.26
N ALA A 127 37.55 38.80 11.17
CA ALA A 127 37.74 40.22 11.47
C ALA A 127 37.04 41.12 10.44
N ALA A 128 37.07 40.78 9.15
CA ALA A 128 36.38 41.56 8.11
C ALA A 128 34.84 41.50 8.27
N ALA A 129 34.29 40.33 8.61
CA ALA A 129 32.84 40.16 8.77
C ALA A 129 32.26 40.87 10.00
N SER A 130 33.07 41.21 11.00
CA SER A 130 32.61 41.90 12.22
C SER A 130 32.61 43.42 12.12
N TYR A 131 33.30 44.00 11.13
CA TYR A 131 33.27 45.45 10.89
C TYR A 131 32.13 45.91 9.97
N ASP A 132 31.56 45.01 9.17
CA ASP A 132 30.54 45.35 8.16
C ASP A 132 29.11 45.48 8.74
N TRP A 133 28.83 44.83 9.88
CA TRP A 133 27.48 44.81 10.49
C TRP A 133 27.10 46.07 11.29
N GLN A 134 28.00 47.04 11.45
CA GLN A 134 27.76 48.22 12.28
C GLN A 134 27.32 49.47 11.49
N ALA A 135 27.17 49.39 10.17
CA ALA A 135 26.98 50.58 9.32
C ALA A 135 25.54 50.92 8.90
N ASP A 136 24.52 50.08 9.18
CA ASP A 136 23.20 50.23 8.54
C ASP A 136 21.98 50.23 9.48
N ILE A 137 22.14 50.63 10.75
CA ILE A 137 21.00 50.74 11.71
C ILE A 137 20.52 52.20 11.93
N GLU A 138 20.95 53.15 11.11
CA GLU A 138 20.40 54.53 11.15
C GLU A 138 19.93 54.99 9.77
N GLY A 139 18.75 54.53 9.34
CA GLY A 139 18.11 55.04 8.12
C GLY A 139 16.79 54.33 7.80
N ASN A 140 15.67 54.96 8.16
CA ASN A 140 14.33 54.42 7.94
C ASN A 140 13.97 54.34 6.45
N GLY A 141 13.59 53.15 5.99
CA GLY A 141 12.92 52.91 4.70
C GLY A 141 13.76 52.17 3.67
N PHE A 142 13.27 51.03 3.17
CA PHE A 142 13.98 50.23 2.18
C PHE A 142 13.86 50.78 0.74
N GLY A 143 13.12 51.88 0.54
CA GLY A 143 13.11 52.63 -0.72
C GLY A 143 12.59 51.81 -1.91
N THR A 144 11.83 50.75 -1.65
CA THR A 144 11.31 49.86 -2.68
C THR A 144 9.92 50.29 -3.13
N ALA A 145 9.60 50.06 -4.41
CA ALA A 145 8.26 50.30 -4.97
C ALA A 145 7.14 49.53 -4.24
N VAL A 146 7.49 48.54 -3.42
CA VAL A 146 6.56 47.76 -2.60
C VAL A 146 6.11 48.54 -1.35
N GLU A 147 6.95 49.42 -0.80
CA GLU A 147 6.59 50.25 0.37
C GLU A 147 5.55 51.33 0.02
N GLU A 148 5.64 51.91 -1.18
CA GLU A 148 4.70 52.95 -1.66
C GLU A 148 3.27 52.42 -1.85
N TYR A 149 3.13 51.11 -2.14
CA TYR A 149 1.83 50.48 -2.36
C TYR A 149 1.14 50.01 -1.07
N LEU A 150 1.89 49.88 0.03
CA LEU A 150 1.39 49.34 1.31
C LEU A 150 1.06 50.43 2.34
N LEU A 151 1.50 51.66 2.11
CA LEU A 151 1.35 52.79 3.04
C LEU A 151 0.36 53.88 2.54
N ASN A 152 -0.43 53.59 1.51
CA ASN A 152 -1.53 54.44 1.01
C ASN A 152 -2.80 53.61 0.86
#